data_AF-A0A1L5NQX3-F1
#
_entry.id   AF-A0A1L5NQX3-F1
#
_cell.length_a   1.000
_cell.length_b   1.000
_cell.length_c   1.000
_cell.angle_alpha   90.00
_cell.angle_beta   90.00
_cell.angle_gamma   90.00
#
_symmetry.space_group_name_H-M   'P 1'
#
loop_
_entity.id
_entity.type
_entity.pdbx_description
1 polymer ?
#
loop_
_entity_poly.entity_id
_entity_poly.type
_entity_poly.pdbx_seq_one_letter_code
_entity_poly.pdbx_strand_id
1 'polypeptide(L)'
;MTEATLIGGSGDASSIAAVQQSLQIDDKTTGAPHGYAHGDAFVQDALRRTAVAERFHLSLVLARYRREYGFSQAVAKDHRRELVRFLALCATARQYGRSYGMMGAIDGLWHMFIIFTREYAQFCEEVAGRFLHHIPEPDGVATQGTIDRYLAFLKDYRTVYREEPPPAYWPNPKRSPHNTDASCKGCNGCAAGCVS
;
A
#
# COMPACT_ATOMS: atom_id res chain seq x y z
N MET A 1 -42.71 27.14 -36.05
CA MET A 1 -42.69 26.03 -37.02
C MET A 1 -41.44 26.17 -37.86
N THR A 2 -40.45 25.31 -37.58
CA THR A 2 -39.38 24.95 -38.49
C THR A 2 -38.84 23.61 -37.98
N GLU A 3 -39.20 22.54 -38.68
CA GLU A 3 -38.71 21.19 -38.45
C GLU A 3 -37.25 21.08 -38.91
N ALA A 4 -36.41 20.42 -38.12
CA ALA A 4 -35.08 19.99 -38.52
C ALA A 4 -35.11 18.49 -38.81
N THR A 5 -34.93 18.15 -40.08
CA THR A 5 -34.82 16.79 -40.61
C THR A 5 -33.57 16.09 -40.03
N LEU A 6 -33.76 14.93 -39.41
CA LEU A 6 -32.71 14.01 -38.99
C LEU A 6 -32.23 13.21 -40.21
N ILE A 7 -30.96 13.32 -40.57
CA ILE A 7 -30.30 12.42 -41.52
C ILE A 7 -29.71 11.27 -40.73
N GLY A 8 -30.29 10.08 -40.90
CA GLY A 8 -29.81 8.83 -40.33
C GLY A 8 -28.55 8.34 -41.04
N GLY A 9 -27.45 8.21 -40.30
CA GLY A 9 -26.27 7.47 -40.73
C GLY A 9 -26.38 6.01 -40.28
N SER A 10 -26.59 5.11 -41.23
CA SER A 10 -26.48 3.66 -41.05
C SER A 10 -25.01 3.28 -40.89
N GLY A 11 -24.57 3.03 -39.65
CA GLY A 11 -23.26 2.46 -39.35
C GLY A 11 -23.40 0.98 -39.05
N ASP A 12 -22.92 0.14 -39.96
CA ASP A 12 -22.95 -1.32 -39.87
C ASP A 12 -22.22 -1.84 -38.61
N ALA A 13 -22.92 -2.69 -37.86
CA ALA A 13 -22.46 -3.33 -36.64
C ALA A 13 -21.55 -4.55 -36.89
N SER A 14 -20.53 -4.41 -37.74
CA SER A 14 -19.68 -5.55 -38.16
C SER A 14 -18.15 -5.32 -38.05
N SER A 15 -17.68 -4.37 -37.23
CA SER A 15 -16.21 -4.15 -37.10
C SER A 15 -15.63 -4.11 -35.68
N ILE A 16 -16.41 -4.44 -34.64
CA ILE A 16 -15.88 -4.52 -33.26
C ILE A 16 -15.74 -5.98 -32.85
N ALA A 17 -14.91 -6.74 -33.56
CA ALA A 17 -14.52 -8.08 -33.17
C ALA A 17 -13.15 -8.42 -33.75
N ALA A 18 -12.07 -7.89 -33.15
CA ALA A 18 -10.73 -8.51 -33.12
C ALA A 18 -9.67 -7.51 -32.62
N VAL A 19 -9.62 -7.23 -31.31
CA VAL A 19 -8.34 -6.89 -30.66
C VAL A 19 -8.35 -7.44 -29.21
N GLN A 20 -8.43 -8.77 -29.09
CA GLN A 20 -7.94 -9.47 -27.90
C GLN A 20 -6.64 -10.14 -28.31
N GLN A 21 -5.56 -9.38 -28.29
CA GLN A 21 -4.22 -9.93 -28.37
C GLN A 21 -3.63 -9.88 -26.97
N SER A 22 -3.57 -11.05 -26.33
CA SER A 22 -2.84 -11.25 -25.08
C SER A 22 -1.42 -10.76 -25.26
N LEU A 23 -1.04 -9.73 -24.52
CA LEU A 23 0.35 -9.37 -24.33
C LEU A 23 1.00 -10.47 -23.47
N GLN A 24 1.59 -11.45 -24.14
CA GLN A 24 2.57 -12.33 -23.51
C GLN A 24 3.83 -11.49 -23.26
N ILE A 25 4.00 -11.06 -22.01
CA ILE A 25 5.27 -10.50 -21.55
C ILE A 25 6.16 -11.71 -21.26
N ASP A 26 7.10 -11.98 -22.17
CA ASP A 26 8.19 -12.92 -21.93
C ASP A 26 9.10 -12.37 -20.83
N ASP A 27 8.80 -12.76 -19.59
CA ASP A 27 9.66 -12.53 -18.42
C ASP A 27 10.86 -13.50 -18.47
N LYS A 28 11.80 -13.25 -19.38
CA LYS A 28 13.16 -13.76 -19.26
C LYS A 28 13.93 -12.84 -18.32
N THR A 29 13.57 -12.85 -17.04
CA THR A 29 14.48 -12.36 -16.00
C THR A 29 15.60 -13.39 -15.83
N THR A 30 16.80 -12.91 -16.05
CA THR A 30 18.09 -13.58 -15.85
C THR A 30 18.14 -14.24 -14.47
N GLY A 31 18.59 -15.50 -14.46
CA GLY A 31 18.82 -16.26 -13.23
C GLY A 31 19.81 -15.54 -12.32
N ALA A 32 19.29 -14.89 -11.28
CA ALA A 32 20.08 -14.48 -10.13
C ALA A 32 20.07 -15.63 -9.10
N PRO A 33 21.23 -15.99 -8.54
CA PRO A 33 21.36 -17.18 -7.70
C PRO A 33 20.53 -17.02 -6.43
N HIS A 34 19.75 -18.05 -6.10
CA HIS A 34 19.00 -18.19 -4.86
C HIS A 34 19.98 -18.48 -3.71
N GLY A 35 20.79 -17.48 -3.37
CA GLY A 35 21.76 -17.51 -2.28
C GLY A 35 21.35 -16.49 -1.21
N TYR A 36 21.44 -16.90 0.05
CA TYR A 36 21.00 -16.23 1.27
C TYR A 36 21.62 -14.84 1.58
N ALA A 37 22.08 -14.08 0.58
CA ALA A 37 22.52 -12.69 0.71
C ALA A 37 21.37 -11.70 0.98
N HIS A 38 20.13 -12.19 1.06
CA HIS A 38 18.94 -11.35 1.17
C HIS A 38 18.86 -10.56 2.48
N GLY A 39 19.44 -11.02 3.60
CA GLY A 39 19.28 -10.33 4.90
C GLY A 39 19.85 -8.91 4.88
N ASP A 40 21.17 -8.79 4.73
CA ASP A 40 21.84 -7.50 4.82
C ASP A 40 21.59 -6.63 3.59
N ALA A 41 21.59 -7.21 2.39
CA ALA A 41 21.32 -6.45 1.16
C ALA A 41 19.91 -5.85 1.13
N PHE A 42 18.91 -6.60 1.61
CA PHE A 42 17.54 -6.08 1.74
C PHE A 42 17.47 -4.95 2.75
N VAL A 43 18.10 -5.11 3.93
CA VAL A 43 18.10 -4.08 4.97
C VAL A 43 18.76 -2.80 4.46
N GLN A 44 19.92 -2.91 3.81
CA GLN A 44 20.62 -1.75 3.26
C GLN A 44 19.81 -1.05 2.17
N ASP A 45 19.18 -1.79 1.24
CA ASP A 45 18.35 -1.18 0.21
C ASP A 45 17.09 -0.52 0.80
N ALA A 46 16.44 -1.15 1.77
CA ALA A 46 15.28 -0.59 2.47
C ALA A 46 15.62 0.70 3.21
N LEU A 47 16.74 0.74 3.94
CA LEU A 47 17.21 1.94 4.63
C LEU A 47 17.57 3.05 3.63
N ARG A 48 18.26 2.72 2.54
CA ARG A 48 18.59 3.67 1.47
C ARG A 48 17.33 4.28 0.85
N ARG A 49 16.33 3.46 0.49
CA ARG A 49 15.05 3.93 -0.06
C ARG A 49 14.26 4.75 0.96
N THR A 50 14.30 4.37 2.24
CA THR A 50 13.70 5.16 3.32
C THR A 50 14.34 6.55 3.39
N ALA A 51 15.67 6.64 3.34
CA ALA A 51 16.38 7.92 3.38
C ALA A 51 16.09 8.83 2.16
N VAL A 52 15.80 8.25 0.99
CA VAL A 52 15.31 9.02 -0.16
C VAL A 52 13.88 9.51 0.09
N ALA A 53 13.00 8.60 0.51
CA ALA A 53 11.60 8.89 0.76
C ALA A 53 11.38 9.93 1.88
N GLU A 54 12.25 9.97 2.89
CA GLU A 54 12.24 10.98 3.96
C GLU A 54 12.55 12.41 3.49
N ARG A 55 13.10 12.60 2.30
CA ARG A 55 13.34 13.94 1.72
C ARG A 55 12.06 14.61 1.25
N PHE A 56 11.00 13.83 0.97
CA PHE A 56 9.73 14.36 0.51
C PHE A 56 8.95 14.99 1.68
N HIS A 57 8.69 16.30 1.59
CA HIS A 57 8.10 17.05 2.70
C HIS A 57 6.60 16.79 2.90
N LEU A 58 5.88 16.37 1.85
CA LEU A 58 4.43 16.08 1.88
C LEU A 58 3.55 17.17 2.52
N SER A 59 4.00 18.43 2.55
CA SER A 59 3.36 19.50 3.32
C SER A 59 1.89 19.73 2.95
N LEU A 60 1.57 19.74 1.65
CA LEU A 60 0.18 19.91 1.17
C LEU A 60 -0.70 18.70 1.49
N VAL A 61 -0.14 17.49 1.34
CA VAL A 61 -0.81 16.23 1.68
C VAL A 61 -1.16 16.22 3.17
N LEU A 62 -0.19 16.53 4.04
CA LEU A 62 -0.38 16.57 5.48
C LEU A 62 -1.32 17.69 5.92
N ALA A 63 -1.26 18.86 5.29
CA ALA A 63 -2.20 19.95 5.58
C ALA A 63 -3.64 19.55 5.26
N ARG A 64 -3.86 18.89 4.12
CA ARG A 64 -5.19 18.36 3.76
C ARG A 64 -5.62 17.24 4.71
N TYR A 65 -4.75 16.25 4.93
CA TYR A 65 -5.00 15.11 5.82
C TYR A 65 -5.40 15.55 7.23
N ARG A 66 -4.68 16.52 7.81
CA ARG A 66 -5.00 17.08 9.12
C ARG A 66 -6.35 17.79 9.16
N ARG A 67 -6.69 18.56 8.12
CA ARG A 67 -7.97 19.26 8.04
C ARG A 67 -9.13 18.28 7.93
N GLU A 68 -8.95 17.20 7.16
CA GLU A 68 -9.98 16.21 6.88
C GLU A 68 -10.29 15.32 8.09
N TYR A 69 -9.26 14.90 8.83
CA TYR A 69 -9.41 13.99 9.97
C TYR A 69 -9.26 14.65 11.33
N GLY A 70 -9.02 15.97 11.39
CA GLY A 70 -8.83 16.71 12.64
C GLY A 70 -7.52 16.40 13.38
N PHE A 71 -6.53 15.81 12.72
CA PHE A 71 -5.29 15.39 13.38
C PHE A 71 -4.35 16.56 13.75
N SER A 72 -3.69 16.41 14.90
CA SER A 72 -2.62 17.30 15.31
C SER A 72 -1.40 17.19 14.38
N GLN A 73 -0.51 18.17 14.42
CA GLN A 73 0.73 18.13 13.66
C GLN A 73 1.63 16.94 14.06
N ALA A 74 1.64 16.58 15.35
CA ALA A 74 2.41 15.45 15.85
C ALA A 74 1.92 14.12 15.26
N VAL A 75 0.60 13.87 15.31
CA VAL A 75 0.01 12.65 14.73
C VAL A 75 0.27 12.55 13.23
N ALA A 76 0.11 13.66 12.49
CA ALA A 76 0.39 13.68 11.05
C ALA A 76 1.86 13.42 10.73
N LYS A 77 2.79 13.89 11.58
CA LYS A 77 4.22 13.64 11.44
C LYS A 77 4.55 12.16 11.67
N ASP A 78 3.93 11.53 12.66
CA ASP A 78 4.07 10.10 12.90
C ASP A 78 3.51 9.28 11.74
N HIS A 79 2.31 9.60 11.26
CA HIS A 79 1.72 8.91 10.11
C HIS A 79 2.57 9.08 8.85
N ARG A 80 3.17 10.26 8.62
CA ARG A 80 4.12 10.47 7.52
C ARG A 80 5.31 9.51 7.63
N ARG A 81 5.91 9.41 8.81
CA ARG A 81 7.06 8.53 9.05
C ARG A 81 6.70 7.09 8.70
N GLU A 82 5.55 6.62 9.18
CA GLU A 82 5.08 5.26 8.92
C GLU A 82 4.75 5.01 7.44
N LEU A 83 4.10 5.96 6.77
CA LEU A 83 3.82 5.86 5.34
C LEU A 83 5.10 5.75 4.52
N VAL A 84 6.07 6.62 4.78
CA VAL A 84 7.36 6.64 4.08
C VAL A 84 8.11 5.31 4.25
N ARG A 85 8.11 4.76 5.47
CA ARG A 85 8.71 3.45 5.77
C ARG A 85 7.99 2.32 5.03
N PHE A 86 6.67 2.29 5.07
CA PHE A 86 5.87 1.28 4.36
C PHE A 86 6.13 1.31 2.84
N LEU A 87 6.11 2.48 2.21
CA LEU A 87 6.33 2.60 0.77
C LEU A 87 7.77 2.25 0.36
N ALA A 88 8.77 2.59 1.18
CA ALA A 88 10.15 2.17 0.96
C ALA A 88 10.32 0.64 1.04
N LEU A 89 9.64 -0.01 2.00
CA LEU A 89 9.61 -1.47 2.10
C LEU A 89 8.91 -2.10 0.90
N CYS A 90 7.76 -1.58 0.46
CA CYS A 90 7.09 -2.02 -0.77
C CYS A 90 8.00 -1.87 -2.01
N ALA A 91 8.72 -0.76 -2.11
CA ALA A 91 9.69 -0.52 -3.18
C ALA A 91 10.79 -1.58 -3.19
N THR A 92 11.32 -1.91 -2.01
CA THR A 92 12.38 -2.91 -1.79
C THR A 92 11.89 -4.32 -2.12
N ALA A 93 10.82 -4.77 -1.46
CA ALA A 93 10.31 -6.14 -1.50
C ALA A 93 10.01 -6.65 -2.91
N ARG A 94 9.53 -5.77 -3.81
CA ARG A 94 9.20 -6.15 -5.18
C ARG A 94 10.41 -6.61 -6.00
N GLN A 95 11.62 -6.13 -5.70
CA GLN A 95 12.87 -6.59 -6.33
C GLN A 95 13.19 -8.05 -5.93
N TYR A 96 12.63 -8.49 -4.80
CA TYR A 96 12.78 -9.83 -4.27
C TYR A 96 11.53 -10.71 -4.51
N GLY A 97 10.68 -10.32 -5.47
CA GLY A 97 9.46 -11.07 -5.82
C GLY A 97 8.36 -11.04 -4.75
N ARG A 98 8.42 -10.10 -3.80
CA ARG A 98 7.47 -9.98 -2.68
C ARG A 98 6.58 -8.75 -2.82
N SER A 99 5.41 -8.80 -2.20
CA SER A 99 4.50 -7.67 -2.04
C SER A 99 3.91 -7.66 -0.63
N TYR A 100 3.48 -6.48 -0.17
CA TYR A 100 2.90 -6.30 1.16
C TYR A 100 1.43 -5.93 1.06
N GLY A 101 0.68 -6.31 2.10
CA GLY A 101 -0.69 -5.89 2.33
C GLY A 101 -0.71 -4.62 3.18
N MET A 102 -1.70 -3.76 2.97
CA MET A 102 -1.94 -2.58 3.77
C MET A 102 -3.09 -2.84 4.75
N MET A 103 -2.87 -2.54 6.02
CA MET A 103 -3.89 -2.54 7.08
C MET A 103 -3.57 -1.44 8.08
N GLY A 104 -4.60 -0.81 8.65
CA GLY A 104 -4.43 0.19 9.71
C GLY A 104 -4.58 1.64 9.24
N ALA A 105 -4.24 2.57 10.13
CA ALA A 105 -4.57 3.99 9.97
C ALA A 105 -3.77 4.71 8.87
N ILE A 106 -2.62 4.14 8.48
CA ILE A 106 -1.72 4.74 7.49
C ILE A 106 -2.29 4.67 6.07
N ASP A 107 -3.21 3.75 5.81
CA ASP A 107 -3.90 3.59 4.54
C ASP A 107 -4.61 4.88 4.10
N GLY A 108 -5.27 5.58 5.04
CA GLY A 108 -5.94 6.86 4.76
C GLY A 108 -4.97 7.96 4.32
N LEU A 109 -3.74 7.99 4.85
CA LEU A 109 -2.72 8.93 4.38
C LEU A 109 -2.16 8.52 3.01
N TRP A 110 -2.05 7.22 2.72
CA TRP A 110 -1.64 6.75 1.41
C TRP A 110 -2.66 7.14 0.33
N HIS A 111 -3.95 6.91 0.59
CA HIS A 111 -5.04 7.39 -0.26
C HIS A 111 -4.96 8.89 -0.52
N MET A 112 -4.75 9.67 0.55
CA MET A 112 -4.58 11.12 0.44
C MET A 112 -3.37 11.48 -0.41
N PHE A 113 -2.27 10.75 -0.32
CA PHE A 113 -1.07 11.03 -1.09
C PHE A 113 -1.26 10.74 -2.58
N ILE A 114 -1.93 9.63 -2.93
CA ILE A 114 -2.17 9.22 -4.32
C ILE A 114 -2.87 10.32 -5.15
N ILE A 115 -3.81 11.05 -4.55
CA ILE A 115 -4.54 12.12 -5.27
C ILE A 115 -3.71 13.38 -5.55
N PHE A 116 -2.55 13.54 -4.90
CA PHE A 116 -1.53 14.52 -5.31
C PHE A 116 -0.64 13.86 -6.37
N THR A 117 -1.25 13.62 -7.54
CA THR A 117 -0.75 12.66 -8.53
C THR A 117 0.65 12.99 -9.05
N ARG A 118 1.02 14.27 -9.18
CA ARG A 118 2.36 14.69 -9.62
C ARG A 118 3.42 14.36 -8.57
N GLU A 119 3.15 14.72 -7.32
CA GLU A 119 4.03 14.46 -6.19
C GLU A 119 4.14 12.94 -5.92
N TYR A 120 3.03 12.21 -6.05
CA TYR A 120 3.02 10.77 -5.88
C TYR A 120 3.80 10.04 -6.98
N ALA A 121 3.62 10.45 -8.25
CA ALA A 121 4.39 9.90 -9.36
C ALA A 121 5.90 10.17 -9.20
N GLN A 122 6.29 11.39 -8.83
CA GLN A 122 7.69 11.73 -8.57
C GLN A 122 8.27 10.90 -7.41
N PHE A 123 7.53 10.78 -6.30
CA PHE A 123 7.93 9.94 -5.17
C PHE A 123 8.15 8.49 -5.59
N CYS A 124 7.21 7.93 -6.36
CA CYS A 124 7.32 6.56 -6.85
C CYS A 124 8.55 6.35 -7.73
N GLU A 125 8.85 7.30 -8.62
CA GLU A 125 10.03 7.24 -9.47
C GLU A 125 11.32 7.30 -8.64
N GLU A 126 11.46 8.28 -7.75
CA GLU A 126 12.70 8.45 -6.97
C GLU A 126 12.92 7.35 -5.93
N VAL A 127 11.85 6.83 -5.32
CA VAL A 127 11.93 5.84 -4.23
C VAL A 127 11.90 4.42 -4.76
N ALA A 128 11.14 4.14 -5.82
CA ALA A 128 10.90 2.79 -6.33
C ALA A 128 11.38 2.55 -7.76
N GLY A 129 11.64 3.60 -8.55
CA GLY A 129 11.92 3.51 -9.99
C GLY A 129 10.73 3.01 -10.81
N ARG A 130 9.52 3.10 -10.25
CA ARG A 130 8.25 2.65 -10.86
C ARG A 130 7.08 3.14 -10.02
N PHE A 131 5.89 3.19 -10.62
CA PHE A 131 4.66 3.50 -9.90
C PHE A 131 4.33 2.42 -8.85
N LEU A 132 4.04 2.84 -7.61
CA LEU A 132 3.55 1.95 -6.55
C LEU A 132 2.02 1.91 -6.62
N HIS A 133 1.46 0.90 -7.26
CA HIS A 133 0.00 0.76 -7.37
C HIS A 133 -0.61 0.38 -6.02
N HIS A 134 -1.65 1.11 -5.64
CA HIS A 134 -2.54 0.73 -4.55
C HIS A 134 -3.77 0.03 -5.12
N ILE A 135 -4.08 -1.15 -4.61
CA ILE A 135 -5.25 -1.95 -5.02
C ILE A 135 -6.09 -2.17 -3.77
N PRO A 136 -7.24 -1.48 -3.64
CA PRO A 136 -8.16 -1.68 -2.53
C PRO A 136 -8.73 -3.11 -2.52
N GLU A 137 -9.07 -3.61 -1.34
CA GLU A 137 -9.89 -4.82 -1.23
C GLU A 137 -11.32 -4.52 -1.67
N PRO A 138 -11.93 -5.32 -2.56
CA PRO A 138 -13.26 -5.04 -3.13
C PRO A 138 -14.35 -4.79 -2.08
N ASP A 139 -14.34 -5.55 -0.99
CA ASP A 139 -15.36 -5.50 0.06
C ASP A 139 -14.87 -4.81 1.35
N GLY A 140 -13.68 -4.21 1.33
CA GLY A 140 -13.04 -3.66 2.53
C GLY A 140 -12.64 -4.71 3.58
N VAL A 141 -12.78 -6.00 3.26
CA VAL A 141 -12.37 -7.12 4.11
C VAL A 141 -11.05 -7.69 3.61
N ALA A 142 -10.03 -7.69 4.46
CA ALA A 142 -8.75 -8.28 4.13
C ALA A 142 -8.87 -9.79 3.91
N THR A 143 -8.46 -10.26 2.74
CA THR A 143 -8.33 -11.70 2.47
C THR A 143 -7.20 -12.31 3.30
N GLN A 144 -7.19 -13.64 3.46
CA GLN A 144 -6.08 -14.33 4.15
C GLN A 144 -4.73 -14.00 3.49
N GLY A 145 -4.65 -13.94 2.16
CA GLY A 145 -3.43 -13.55 1.46
C GLY A 145 -2.97 -12.11 1.76
N THR A 146 -3.91 -11.19 1.99
CA THR A 146 -3.57 -9.82 2.42
C THR A 146 -3.09 -9.79 3.86
N ILE A 147 -3.69 -10.58 4.76
CA ILE A 147 -3.21 -10.75 6.13
C ILE A 147 -1.78 -11.30 6.13
N ASP A 148 -1.51 -12.35 5.35
CA ASP A 148 -0.18 -12.97 5.29
C ASP A 148 0.89 -11.99 4.78
N ARG A 149 0.57 -11.23 3.72
CA ARG A 149 1.46 -10.17 3.21
C ARG A 149 1.66 -9.03 4.20
N TYR A 150 0.63 -8.65 4.95
CA TYR A 150 0.73 -7.65 6.00
C TYR A 150 1.59 -8.13 7.18
N LEU A 151 1.44 -9.38 7.61
CA LEU A 151 2.31 -9.98 8.63
C LEU A 151 3.78 -10.06 8.18
N ALA A 152 4.00 -10.36 6.89
CA ALA A 152 5.32 -10.31 6.29
C ALA A 152 5.92 -8.89 6.31
N PHE A 153 5.11 -7.86 6.08
CA PHE A 153 5.52 -6.46 6.25
C PHE A 153 5.94 -6.17 7.69
N LEU A 154 5.13 -6.52 8.70
CA LEU A 154 5.47 -6.27 10.10
C LEU A 154 6.80 -6.94 10.51
N LYS A 155 7.05 -8.15 10.02
CA LYS A 155 8.32 -8.87 10.25
C LYS A 155 9.51 -8.13 9.64
N ASP A 156 9.38 -7.65 8.41
CA ASP A 156 10.47 -6.94 7.73
C ASP A 156 10.67 -5.53 8.28
N TYR A 157 9.60 -4.86 8.70
CA TYR A 157 9.68 -3.60 9.44
C TYR A 157 10.58 -3.74 10.68
N ARG A 158 10.34 -4.75 11.54
CA ARG A 158 11.18 -5.00 12.71
C ARG A 158 12.64 -5.28 12.33
N THR A 159 12.84 -6.03 11.25
CA THR A 159 14.16 -6.42 10.78
C THR A 159 14.96 -5.21 10.30
N VAL A 160 14.33 -4.35 9.49
CA VAL A 160 14.96 -3.18 8.88
C VAL A 160 15.15 -2.04 9.88
N TYR A 161 14.10 -1.69 10.63
CA TYR A 161 14.12 -0.50 11.50
C TYR A 161 14.55 -0.79 12.93
N ARG A 162 14.67 -2.06 13.33
CA ARG A 162 14.99 -2.47 14.71
C ARG A 162 14.04 -1.86 15.75
N GLU A 163 12.80 -1.66 15.32
CA GLU A 163 11.71 -1.08 16.11
C GLU A 163 10.45 -1.94 15.95
N GLU A 164 9.61 -1.97 16.97
CA GLU A 164 8.26 -2.53 16.82
C GLU A 164 7.37 -1.57 16.01
N PRO A 165 6.60 -2.07 15.01
CA PRO A 165 5.57 -1.27 14.36
C PRO A 165 4.58 -0.74 15.42
N PRO A 166 4.34 0.59 15.50
CA PRO A 166 3.44 1.11 16.52
C PRO A 166 2.01 0.54 16.33
N PRO A 167 1.44 -0.17 17.33
CA PRO A 167 0.16 -0.87 17.16
C PRO A 167 -1.03 0.08 16.95
N ALA A 168 -0.89 1.35 17.32
CA ALA A 168 -1.88 2.39 17.04
C ALA A 168 -2.02 2.68 15.52
N TYR A 169 -0.97 2.45 14.74
CA TYR A 169 -0.92 2.70 13.29
C TYR A 169 -0.96 1.40 12.50
N TRP A 170 -0.33 0.36 13.04
CA TRP A 170 -0.16 -0.97 12.45
C TRP A 170 -0.77 -2.04 13.39
N PRO A 171 -2.10 -2.23 13.37
CA PRO A 171 -2.77 -3.13 14.29
C PRO A 171 -2.42 -4.60 14.00
N ASN A 172 -2.42 -5.44 15.03
CA ASN A 172 -2.37 -6.89 14.83
C ASN A 172 -3.68 -7.36 14.19
N PRO A 173 -3.65 -8.19 13.14
CA PRO A 173 -4.87 -8.76 12.57
C PRO A 173 -5.60 -9.56 13.65
N LYS A 174 -6.89 -9.29 13.84
CA LYS A 174 -7.72 -10.16 14.69
C LYS A 174 -7.81 -11.51 14.00
N ARG A 175 -7.53 -12.61 14.71
CA ARG A 175 -7.91 -13.96 14.22
C ARG A 175 -9.42 -13.93 13.97
N SER A 176 -9.87 -14.38 12.79
CA SER A 176 -11.29 -14.45 12.45
C SER A 176 -12.08 -15.15 13.57
N PRO A 177 -13.30 -14.69 13.91
CA PRO A 177 -14.18 -15.39 14.86
C PRO A 177 -14.48 -16.84 14.44
N HIS A 178 -14.29 -17.16 13.15
CA HIS A 178 -14.53 -18.48 12.57
C HIS A 178 -13.29 -19.40 12.60
N ASN A 179 -12.18 -18.97 13.19
CA ASN A 179 -11.00 -19.82 13.37
C ASN A 179 -11.06 -20.50 14.75
N THR A 180 -11.55 -21.74 14.78
CA THR A 180 -11.66 -22.56 15.99
C THR A 180 -10.36 -23.28 16.37
N ASP A 181 -9.21 -22.91 15.80
CA ASP A 181 -7.96 -23.56 16.13
C ASP A 181 -7.49 -23.13 17.53
N ALA A 182 -7.69 -24.04 18.49
CA ALA A 182 -7.47 -23.87 19.91
C ALA A 182 -5.98 -23.92 20.25
N SER A 183 -5.22 -22.92 19.82
CA SER A 183 -3.84 -22.72 20.28
C SER A 183 -3.43 -21.25 20.19
N CYS A 184 -3.83 -20.51 21.23
CA CYS A 184 -3.02 -19.53 21.96
C CYS A 184 -3.95 -18.75 22.89
N LYS A 185 -3.86 -19.04 24.20
CA LYS A 185 -4.45 -18.21 25.25
C LYS A 185 -3.55 -17.00 25.49
N GLY A 186 -4.16 -15.82 25.62
CA GLY A 186 -3.52 -14.59 26.13
C GLY A 186 -3.70 -13.42 25.15
N CYS A 187 -4.26 -12.25 25.49
CA CYS A 187 -4.58 -11.66 26.78
C CYS A 187 -5.84 -10.79 26.68
N ASN A 188 -6.64 -10.79 27.74
CA ASN A 188 -7.71 -9.82 27.98
C ASN A 188 -7.13 -8.48 28.48
N GLY A 189 -7.72 -7.38 28.03
CA GLY A 189 -7.49 -6.01 28.51
C GLY A 189 -7.59 -5.03 27.33
N CYS A 190 -8.55 -4.10 27.24
CA CYS A 190 -9.17 -3.32 28.28
C CYS A 190 -10.65 -3.03 27.95
N ALA A 191 -11.53 -3.21 28.94
CA ALA A 191 -12.81 -2.53 29.03
C ALA A 191 -12.69 -1.48 30.14
N ALA A 192 -12.74 -0.21 29.78
CA ALA A 192 -13.03 0.97 30.63
C ALA A 192 -12.89 2.22 29.73
N GLY A 193 -13.88 3.08 29.52
CA GLY A 193 -15.22 3.09 30.06
C GLY A 193 -16.12 4.06 29.26
N CYS A 194 -17.41 3.73 29.24
CA CYS A 194 -18.50 4.65 28.98
C CYS A 194 -19.40 4.60 30.22
N VAL A 195 -19.39 5.65 31.04
CA VAL A 195 -20.44 6.01 32.01
C VAL A 195 -20.21 7.52 32.28
N SER A 196 -21.17 8.44 32.25
CA SER A 196 -22.64 8.38 32.18
C SER A 196 -23.17 9.50 31.29
#